data_AF-A0A3R9T4C5-F1
#
_entry.id   AF-A0A3R9T4C5-F1
#
_cell.length_a   1.000
_cell.length_b   1.000
_cell.length_c   1.000
_cell.angle_alpha   90.00
_cell.angle_beta   90.00
_cell.angle_gamma   90.00
#
_symmetry.space_group_name_H-M   'P 1'
#
loop_
_entity.id
_entity.type
_entity.pdbx_description
1 polymer ?
#
loop_
_entity_poly.entity_id
_entity_poly.type
_entity_poly.pdbx_seq_one_letter_code
_entity_poly.pdbx_strand_id
1 'polypeptide(L)' 'MVGHSPHRSTLVKSGLAATVLALSAALMTAAPAQAATGSITGLDGKCLDVAGADSANGTPVQIYDCNGTNAQ' A
#
# COMPACT_ATOMS: atom_id res chain seq x y z
N MET A 1 -48.32 -27.26 41.81
CA MET A 1 -47.81 -27.97 40.62
C MET A 1 -47.79 -27.01 39.43
N VAL A 2 -46.78 -26.16 39.33
CA VAL A 2 -46.26 -25.67 38.04
C VAL A 2 -44.76 -25.56 38.24
N GLY A 3 -44.05 -26.63 37.83
CA GLY A 3 -42.67 -26.51 37.39
C GLY A 3 -42.63 -25.92 35.97
N HIS A 4 -41.43 -25.90 35.39
CA HIS A 4 -40.99 -25.29 34.11
C HIS A 4 -40.47 -23.86 34.28
N SER A 5 -39.31 -23.45 33.78
CA SER A 5 -38.12 -24.11 33.22
C SER A 5 -37.10 -22.98 33.01
N PRO A 6 -35.78 -23.26 33.04
CA PRO A 6 -34.74 -22.25 32.86
C PRO A 6 -34.72 -21.77 31.40
N HIS A 7 -35.00 -20.48 31.17
CA HIS A 7 -34.61 -19.79 29.93
C HIS A 7 -33.06 -19.85 29.84
N ARG A 8 -32.46 -20.78 29.08
CA ARG A 8 -32.29 -20.71 27.63
C ARG A 8 -32.15 -19.26 27.16
N SER A 9 -30.92 -18.73 27.18
CA SER A 9 -30.45 -17.67 26.24
C SER A 9 -28.97 -17.31 26.46
N THR A 10 -28.07 -18.29 26.48
CA THR A 10 -26.62 -18.03 26.35
C THR A 10 -26.18 -17.79 24.89
N LEU A 11 -27.09 -17.97 23.90
CA LEU A 11 -26.80 -17.78 22.48
C LEU A 11 -26.68 -16.31 22.02
N VAL A 12 -27.21 -15.35 22.78
CA VAL A 12 -27.18 -13.91 22.40
C VAL A 12 -25.87 -13.21 22.82
N LYS A 13 -25.03 -13.81 23.67
CA LYS A 13 -23.79 -13.18 24.15
C LYS A 13 -22.62 -13.23 23.16
N SER A 14 -22.63 -14.15 22.20
CA SER A 14 -21.51 -14.37 21.28
C SER A 14 -21.55 -13.50 20.02
N GLY A 15 -22.67 -12.85 19.71
CA GLY A 15 -22.83 -12.03 18.50
C GLY A 15 -22.11 -10.67 18.59
N LEU A 16 -22.06 -10.07 19.79
CA LEU A 16 -21.47 -8.74 20.00
C LEU A 16 -19.93 -8.76 19.98
N ALA A 17 -19.30 -9.86 20.41
CA ALA A 17 -17.85 -9.98 20.43
C ALA A 17 -17.26 -10.18 19.01
N ALA A 18 -17.98 -10.90 18.13
CA ALA A 18 -17.53 -11.17 16.77
C ALA A 18 -17.55 -9.92 15.86
N THR A 19 -18.51 -9.02 16.06
CA THR A 19 -18.59 -7.76 15.29
C THR A 19 -17.55 -6.74 15.74
N VAL A 20 -17.22 -6.69 17.04
CA VAL A 20 -16.16 -5.82 17.58
C VAL A 20 -14.77 -6.21 17.04
N LEU A 21 -14.48 -7.52 16.92
CA LEU A 21 -13.20 -7.99 16.39
C LEU A 21 -13.04 -7.67 14.88
N ALA A 22 -14.13 -7.75 14.11
CA ALA A 22 -14.12 -7.40 12.69
C ALA A 22 -13.98 -5.87 12.44
N LEU A 23 -14.58 -5.03 13.29
CA LEU A 23 -14.41 -3.57 13.22
C LEU A 23 -12.98 -3.13 13.58
N SER A 24 -12.34 -3.83 14.52
CA SER A 24 -11.00 -3.49 15.02
C SER A 24 -9.89 -3.81 14.01
N ALA A 25 -10.12 -4.78 13.11
CA ALA A 25 -9.14 -5.19 12.10
C ALA A 25 -8.91 -4.13 11.00
N ALA A 26 -9.87 -3.22 10.79
CA ALA A 26 -9.78 -2.16 9.78
C ALA A 26 -8.82 -1.01 10.16
N LEU A 27 -8.40 -0.93 11.42
CA LEU A 27 -7.49 0.13 11.90
C LEU A 27 -6.01 -0.26 11.81
N MET A 28 -5.69 -1.50 11.41
CA MET A 28 -4.33 -2.05 11.40
C MET A 28 -3.79 -2.36 9.99
N THR A 29 -4.37 -1.76 8.94
CA THR A 29 -3.76 -1.81 7.61
C THR A 29 -2.80 -0.63 7.45
N ALA A 30 -1.50 -0.91 7.59
CA ALA A 30 -0.49 0.05 7.20
C ALA A 30 -0.70 0.41 5.73
N ALA A 31 -0.89 1.69 5.42
CA ALA A 31 -0.93 2.14 4.04
C ALA A 31 0.39 1.75 3.34
N PRO A 32 0.35 1.27 2.08
CA PRO A 32 1.58 1.01 1.35
C PRO A 32 2.39 2.31 1.24
N ALA A 33 3.71 2.24 1.37
CA ALA A 33 4.57 3.39 1.10
C ALA A 33 4.55 3.69 -0.40
N GLN A 34 4.06 4.86 -0.81
CA GLN A 34 4.21 5.33 -2.18
C GLN A 34 5.55 6.07 -2.30
N ALA A 35 6.38 5.63 -3.24
CA ALA A 35 7.50 6.45 -3.69
C ALA A 35 6.98 7.60 -4.56
N ALA A 36 7.61 8.76 -4.46
CA ALA A 36 7.40 9.83 -5.43
C ALA A 36 7.95 9.37 -6.80
N THR A 37 7.23 9.71 -7.87
CA THR A 37 7.65 9.50 -9.26
C THR A 37 7.91 10.84 -9.93
N GLY A 38 8.93 10.88 -10.79
CA GLY A 38 9.34 12.09 -11.51
C GLY A 38 10.83 12.05 -11.83
N SER A 39 11.29 12.96 -12.68
CA SER A 39 12.69 13.02 -13.09
C SER A 39 13.60 13.52 -11.98
N ILE A 40 14.79 12.95 -11.91
CA ILE A 40 15.86 13.40 -11.01
C ILE A 40 16.74 14.40 -11.76
N THR A 41 16.69 15.67 -11.37
CA THR A 41 17.49 16.73 -11.99
C THR A 41 18.80 16.96 -11.22
N GLY A 42 19.90 17.16 -11.95
CA GLY A 42 21.24 17.36 -11.41
C GLY A 42 22.00 18.49 -12.08
N LEU A 43 23.24 18.20 -12.50
CA LEU A 43 24.17 19.15 -13.11
C LEU A 43 23.52 19.95 -14.24
N ASP A 44 23.57 21.28 -14.13
CA ASP A 44 23.11 22.21 -15.16
C ASP A 44 21.66 21.96 -15.61
N GLY A 45 20.79 21.61 -14.65
CA GLY A 45 19.35 21.42 -14.87
C GLY A 45 19.00 20.20 -15.73
N LYS A 46 19.96 19.31 -15.99
CA LYS A 46 19.77 18.09 -16.78
C LYS A 46 19.25 16.94 -15.93
N CYS A 47 18.64 15.96 -16.57
CA CYS A 47 18.00 14.81 -15.94
C CYS A 47 18.95 13.61 -15.91
N LEU A 48 18.84 12.79 -14.86
CA LEU A 48 19.39 11.44 -14.81
C LEU A 48 18.67 10.60 -15.87
N ASP A 49 19.41 9.88 -16.73
CA ASP A 49 18.84 9.24 -17.92
C ASP A 49 19.52 7.90 -18.21
N VAL A 50 18.77 6.89 -18.62
CA VAL A 50 19.30 5.60 -19.10
C VAL A 50 19.72 5.74 -20.56
N ALA A 51 21.01 5.54 -20.85
CA ALA A 51 21.56 5.78 -22.18
C ALA A 51 20.80 5.00 -23.29
N GLY A 52 20.23 5.74 -24.24
CA GLY A 52 19.47 5.17 -25.36
C GLY A 52 18.14 4.52 -24.98
N ALA A 53 17.64 4.72 -23.75
CA ALA A 53 16.49 4.03 -23.19
C ALA A 53 16.61 2.49 -23.20
N ASP A 54 17.83 1.96 -23.16
CA ASP A 54 18.09 0.52 -23.22
C ASP A 54 17.90 -0.14 -21.84
N SER A 55 17.01 -1.13 -21.77
CA SER A 55 16.70 -1.89 -20.55
C SER A 55 17.70 -3.00 -20.21
N ALA A 56 18.75 -3.19 -21.01
CA ALA A 56 19.78 -4.19 -20.75
C ALA A 56 20.51 -3.94 -19.42
N ASN A 57 20.90 -5.02 -18.73
CA ASN A 57 21.69 -4.90 -17.51
C ASN A 57 23.06 -4.30 -17.82
N GLY A 58 23.46 -3.29 -17.06
CA GLY A 58 24.73 -2.59 -17.25
C GLY A 58 24.67 -1.45 -18.27
N THR A 59 23.50 -1.11 -18.81
CA THR A 59 23.32 0.14 -19.57
C THR A 59 23.79 1.32 -18.71
N PRO A 60 24.71 2.17 -19.22
CA PRO A 60 25.17 3.33 -18.48
C PRO A 60 24.04 4.31 -18.19
N VAL A 61 24.12 4.93 -17.01
CA VAL A 61 23.30 6.10 -16.66
C VAL A 61 24.11 7.35 -16.99
N GLN A 62 23.44 8.37 -17.52
CA GLN A 62 24.03 9.61 -17.99
C GLN A 62 23.26 10.83 -17.45
N ILE A 63 23.88 12.01 -17.59
CA ILE A 63 23.21 13.29 -17.38
C ILE A 63 22.85 13.84 -18.77
N TYR A 64 21.56 13.91 -19.06
CA TYR A 64 21.05 14.24 -20.39
C TYR A 64 19.95 15.31 -20.33
N ASP A 65 19.67 15.95 -21.46
CA ASP A 65 18.60 16.94 -21.54
C ASP A 65 17.26 16.33 -21.14
N CYS A 66 16.54 17.02 -20.27
CA CYS A 66 15.23 16.59 -19.81
C CYS A 66 14.25 16.55 -21.00
N ASN A 67 13.73 15.37 -21.30
CA ASN A 67 12.89 15.09 -22.47
C ASN A 67 11.57 14.38 -22.10
N GLY A 68 11.36 14.03 -20.82
CA GLY A 68 10.10 13.49 -20.32
C GLY A 68 9.80 12.05 -20.77
N THR A 69 10.80 11.33 -21.27
CA THR A 69 10.67 9.91 -21.58
C THR A 69 10.78 9.06 -20.30
N ASN A 70 10.39 7.78 -20.38
CA ASN A 70 10.53 6.84 -19.26
C ASN A 70 11.98 6.48 -18.91
N ALA A 71 12.96 6.98 -19.69
CA ALA A 71 14.38 6.78 -19.40
C ALA A 71 14.88 7.71 -18.28
N GLN A 72 14.07 8.68 -17.83
CA GLN A 72 14.44 9.79 -16.93
C GLN A 72 13.76 9.76 -15.56
#